data_AF-A0A2E8AKS8-F1
#
_entry.id   AF-A0A2E8AKS8-F1
#
_cell.length_a   1.000
_cell.length_b   1.000
_cell.length_c   1.000
_cell.angle_alpha   90.00
_cell.angle_beta   90.00
_cell.angle_gamma   90.00
#
_symmetry.space_group_name_H-M   'P 1'
#
loop_
_entity.id
_entity.type
_entity.pdbx_description
1 polymer ?
#
loop_
_entity_poly.entity_id
_entity_poly.type
_entity_poly.pdbx_seq_one_letter_code
_entity_poly.pdbx_strand_id
1 'polypeptide(L)'
;KGFLILIKDRRPYFIRNLIENYYKFWTYYFIKPQFRSVGKNLDINKPWNLDIYGDNIFVGNNVHFRTSKYIITQICSWNRNDVNAKILIGDNVLISPGVRILAAEEISIGNNVMLASNVYISDSDWHNVYDRIKTPGKSKKIIIKENAWIGEGSKISKGVTIGANSIIGLGSIVTSDIPDNKIYAGNPAKEIKSIDIDKKIRKREDLFISDDYNKLMRYLLKEDLKNNSFLSWVRTLIFPKKGD
;
A
#
# COMPACT_ATOMS: atom_id res chain seq x y z
N LYS A 1 18.94 -18.21 -21.94
CA LYS A 1 17.94 -17.44 -21.15
C LYS A 1 17.15 -18.42 -20.30
N GLY A 2 17.54 -18.63 -19.05
CA GLY A 2 16.79 -19.50 -18.15
C GLY A 2 15.46 -18.83 -17.81
N PHE A 3 14.34 -19.44 -18.19
CA PHE A 3 13.03 -19.02 -17.69
C PHE A 3 13.06 -19.19 -16.17
N LEU A 4 12.83 -18.10 -15.43
CA LEU A 4 12.45 -18.18 -14.03
C LEU A 4 11.18 -19.01 -13.96
N ILE A 5 11.29 -20.26 -13.51
CA ILE A 5 10.14 -21.09 -13.18
C ILE A 5 9.56 -20.47 -11.90
N LEU A 6 8.56 -19.61 -12.06
CA LEU A 6 7.72 -19.15 -10.95
C LEU A 6 7.12 -20.40 -10.29
N ILE A 7 7.24 -20.49 -8.96
CA ILE A 7 6.59 -21.57 -8.19
C ILE A 7 5.11 -21.50 -8.51
N LYS A 8 4.59 -22.56 -9.15
CA LYS A 8 3.22 -22.60 -9.64
C LYS A 8 2.28 -22.72 -8.44
N ASP A 9 1.26 -21.89 -8.36
CA ASP A 9 0.20 -22.11 -7.38
C ASP A 9 -0.49 -23.44 -7.69
N ARG A 10 -0.36 -24.43 -6.80
CA ARG A 10 -0.94 -25.78 -6.94
C ARG A 10 -2.33 -25.90 -6.34
N ARG A 11 -2.85 -24.87 -5.67
CA ARG A 11 -4.17 -24.93 -5.03
C ARG A 11 -5.26 -25.14 -6.09
N PRO A 12 -6.26 -26.00 -5.82
CA PRO A 12 -7.47 -26.05 -6.64
C PRO A 12 -8.18 -24.69 -6.61
N TYR A 13 -8.85 -24.34 -7.71
CA TYR A 13 -9.59 -23.08 -7.82
C TYR A 13 -10.57 -22.86 -6.66
N PHE A 14 -11.31 -23.90 -6.24
CA PHE A 14 -12.27 -23.77 -5.14
C PHE A 14 -11.59 -23.46 -3.79
N ILE A 15 -10.42 -24.04 -3.51
CA ILE A 15 -9.63 -23.74 -2.30
C ILE A 15 -9.15 -22.29 -2.34
N ARG A 16 -8.64 -21.84 -3.49
CA ARG A 16 -8.23 -20.44 -3.68
C ARG A 16 -9.39 -19.49 -3.41
N ASN A 17 -10.58 -19.80 -3.93
CA ASN A 17 -11.78 -18.99 -3.73
C ASN A 17 -12.24 -18.98 -2.25
N LEU A 18 -12.19 -20.11 -1.55
CA LEU A 18 -12.49 -20.19 -0.12
C LEU A 18 -11.55 -19.29 0.70
N ILE A 19 -10.25 -19.31 0.40
CA ILE A 19 -9.26 -18.45 1.06
C ILE A 19 -9.54 -16.97 0.80
N GLU A 20 -9.84 -16.59 -0.44
CA GLU A 20 -10.17 -15.20 -0.79
C GLU A 20 -11.46 -14.73 -0.10
N ASN A 21 -12.48 -15.59 -0.01
CA ASN A 21 -13.70 -15.29 0.74
C ASN A 21 -13.43 -15.15 2.24
N TYR A 22 -12.52 -15.97 2.79
CA TYR A 22 -12.10 -15.83 4.18
C TYR A 22 -11.36 -14.51 4.43
N TYR A 23 -10.49 -14.07 3.51
CA TYR A 23 -9.84 -12.76 3.61
C TYR A 23 -10.85 -11.63 3.57
N LYS A 24 -11.85 -11.70 2.68
CA LYS A 24 -12.94 -10.72 2.63
C LYS A 24 -13.73 -10.70 3.93
N PHE A 25 -14.17 -11.87 4.40
CA PHE A 25 -14.86 -11.99 5.68
C PHE A 25 -14.08 -11.30 6.80
N TRP A 26 -12.79 -11.65 6.95
CA TRP A 26 -11.95 -11.07 7.98
C TRP A 26 -11.77 -9.55 7.81
N THR A 27 -11.55 -9.10 6.58
CA THR A 27 -11.40 -7.67 6.25
C THR A 27 -12.65 -6.90 6.66
N TYR A 28 -13.84 -7.36 6.28
CA TYR A 28 -15.08 -6.64 6.56
C TYR A 28 -15.54 -6.75 8.02
N TYR A 29 -15.23 -7.87 8.68
CA TYR A 29 -15.66 -8.11 10.05
C TYR A 29 -14.70 -7.51 11.09
N PHE A 30 -13.39 -7.67 10.92
CA PHE A 30 -12.39 -7.26 11.93
C PHE A 30 -11.64 -5.98 11.57
N ILE A 31 -11.30 -5.77 10.29
CA ILE A 31 -10.43 -4.65 9.89
C ILE A 31 -11.23 -3.39 9.57
N LYS A 32 -12.28 -3.52 8.76
CA LYS A 32 -13.10 -2.38 8.32
C LYS A 32 -13.63 -1.52 9.48
N PRO A 33 -14.12 -2.09 10.61
CA PRO A 33 -14.60 -1.29 11.74
C PRO A 33 -13.53 -0.43 12.43
N GLN A 34 -12.24 -0.68 12.18
CA GLN A 34 -11.14 0.10 12.76
C GLN A 34 -10.88 1.41 11.99
N PHE A 35 -11.41 1.56 10.78
CA PHE A 35 -11.34 2.81 10.02
C PHE A 35 -12.54 3.70 10.33
N ARG A 36 -12.36 5.03 10.26
CA ARG A 36 -13.47 6.00 10.39
C ARG A 36 -14.46 5.85 9.25
N SER A 37 -13.94 5.72 8.02
CA SER A 37 -14.73 5.47 6.83
C SER A 37 -13.92 4.65 5.82
N VAL A 38 -14.64 3.83 5.05
CA VAL A 38 -14.07 3.03 3.97
C VAL A 38 -15.03 3.06 2.79
N GLY A 39 -14.50 3.38 1.62
CA GLY A 39 -15.20 3.32 0.34
C GLY A 39 -15.50 1.88 -0.12
N LYS A 40 -15.87 1.76 -1.40
CA LYS A 40 -16.15 0.47 -2.04
C LYS A 40 -14.86 -0.27 -2.36
N ASN A 41 -14.93 -1.60 -2.45
CA ASN A 41 -13.83 -2.46 -2.93
C ASN A 41 -12.51 -2.30 -2.15
N LEU A 42 -12.57 -2.34 -0.82
CA LEU A 42 -11.39 -2.53 0.01
C LEU A 42 -10.88 -3.97 -0.15
N ASP A 43 -9.67 -4.12 -0.70
CA ASP A 43 -9.03 -5.43 -0.89
C ASP A 43 -7.76 -5.54 -0.04
N ILE A 44 -7.71 -6.56 0.82
CA ILE A 44 -6.58 -6.83 1.72
C ILE A 44 -6.24 -8.32 1.67
N ASN A 45 -5.04 -8.67 1.21
CA ASN A 45 -4.58 -10.06 1.33
C ASN A 45 -4.04 -10.29 2.75
N LYS A 46 -4.35 -11.46 3.32
CA LYS A 46 -3.90 -11.86 4.68
C LYS A 46 -4.11 -10.71 5.70
N PRO A 47 -5.35 -10.24 5.88
CA PRO A 47 -5.68 -9.00 6.59
C PRO A 47 -5.19 -8.91 8.04
N TRP A 48 -4.93 -10.05 8.69
CA TRP A 48 -4.33 -10.12 10.02
C TRP A 48 -2.87 -9.62 10.12
N ASN A 49 -2.20 -9.25 9.03
CA ASN A 49 -0.89 -8.59 9.08
C ASN A 49 -0.96 -7.07 8.86
N LEU A 50 -2.16 -6.48 8.91
CA LEU A 50 -2.35 -5.04 8.86
C LEU A 50 -2.65 -4.52 10.27
N ASP A 51 -1.78 -3.65 10.77
CA ASP A 51 -1.97 -2.98 12.05
C ASP A 51 -2.59 -1.60 11.83
N ILE A 52 -3.70 -1.33 12.52
CA ILE A 52 -4.40 -0.05 12.48
C ILE A 52 -4.49 0.49 13.90
N TYR A 53 -4.12 1.76 14.06
CA TYR A 53 -4.18 2.46 15.34
C TYR A 53 -4.80 3.84 15.17
N GLY A 54 -5.64 4.23 16.12
CA GLY A 54 -6.41 5.48 16.06
C GLY A 54 -7.73 5.31 15.31
N ASP A 55 -8.54 6.37 15.29
CA ASP A 55 -9.91 6.33 14.80
C ASP A 55 -10.20 7.32 13.67
N ASN A 56 -9.20 8.11 13.23
CA ASN A 56 -9.34 9.16 12.22
C ASN A 56 -8.61 8.82 10.92
N ILE A 57 -8.87 7.61 10.42
CA ILE A 57 -8.33 7.09 9.18
C ILE A 57 -9.48 6.89 8.18
N PHE A 58 -9.39 7.54 7.03
CA PHE A 58 -10.41 7.55 5.98
C PHE A 58 -9.82 6.89 4.73
N VAL A 59 -10.54 5.93 4.17
CA VAL A 59 -10.09 5.14 3.01
C VAL A 59 -11.10 5.28 1.87
N GLY A 60 -10.61 5.64 0.68
CA GLY A 60 -11.40 5.77 -0.54
C GLY A 60 -11.85 4.44 -1.15
N ASN A 61 -12.26 4.50 -2.40
CA ASN A 61 -12.69 3.37 -3.21
C ASN A 61 -11.49 2.62 -3.83
N ASN A 62 -11.63 1.32 -4.06
CA ASN A 62 -10.67 0.47 -4.78
C ASN A 62 -9.25 0.51 -4.17
N VAL A 63 -9.15 0.64 -2.84
CA VAL A 63 -7.88 0.65 -2.12
C VAL A 63 -7.42 -0.78 -1.87
N HIS A 64 -6.15 -1.03 -2.20
CA HIS A 64 -5.53 -2.34 -2.07
C HIS A 64 -4.41 -2.29 -1.04
N PHE A 65 -4.58 -3.01 0.07
CA PHE A 65 -3.50 -3.28 1.01
C PHE A 65 -2.90 -4.64 0.69
N ARG A 66 -1.63 -4.63 0.29
CA ARG A 66 -0.84 -5.85 0.19
C ARG A 66 -0.05 -6.03 1.47
N THR A 67 -0.24 -7.16 2.12
CA THR A 67 0.45 -7.49 3.38
C THR A 67 1.25 -8.77 3.24
N SER A 68 2.24 -8.94 4.10
CA SER A 68 3.02 -10.17 4.17
C SER A 68 3.35 -10.50 5.62
N LYS A 69 3.62 -11.78 5.87
CA LYS A 69 4.05 -12.26 7.17
C LYS A 69 5.44 -11.67 7.47
N TYR A 70 5.67 -11.25 8.71
CA TYR A 70 6.94 -10.71 9.22
C TYR A 70 7.36 -9.30 8.77
N ILE A 71 6.60 -8.65 7.89
CA ILE A 71 6.78 -7.23 7.57
C ILE A 71 5.48 -6.49 7.86
N ILE A 72 5.50 -5.72 8.93
CA ILE A 72 4.31 -5.06 9.45
C ILE A 72 3.92 -3.92 8.53
N THR A 73 2.73 -4.00 7.94
CA THR A 73 2.06 -2.86 7.32
C THR A 73 1.28 -2.15 8.43
N GLN A 74 1.56 -0.86 8.67
CA GLN A 74 0.99 -0.12 9.80
C GLN A 74 0.39 1.21 9.36
N ILE A 75 -0.83 1.50 9.81
CA ILE A 75 -1.49 2.80 9.63
C ILE A 75 -1.88 3.32 11.00
N CYS A 76 -1.32 4.45 11.41
CA CYS A 76 -1.54 5.01 12.73
C CYS A 76 -1.90 6.50 12.66
N SER A 77 -3.11 6.86 13.08
CA SER A 77 -3.44 8.22 13.47
C SER A 77 -3.25 8.35 15.00
N TRP A 78 -2.36 9.24 15.42
CA TRP A 78 -2.12 9.49 16.85
C TRP A 78 -3.22 10.40 17.42
N ASN A 79 -4.16 9.83 18.17
CA ASN A 79 -5.28 10.55 18.79
C ASN A 79 -5.19 10.53 20.34
N ARG A 80 -4.02 10.91 20.89
CA ARG A 80 -3.73 10.99 22.34
C ARG A 80 -3.03 12.30 22.67
N ASN A 81 -3.02 12.70 23.96
CA ASN A 81 -2.37 13.92 24.46
C ASN A 81 -2.85 15.18 23.70
N ASP A 82 -4.17 15.36 23.60
CA ASP A 82 -4.83 16.49 22.90
C ASP A 82 -4.52 16.59 21.40
N VAL A 83 -3.91 15.57 20.83
CA VAL A 83 -3.70 15.47 19.38
C VAL A 83 -4.86 14.75 18.74
N ASN A 84 -5.30 15.29 17.60
CA ASN A 84 -6.33 14.68 16.78
C ASN A 84 -5.82 14.46 15.36
N ALA A 85 -4.88 13.53 15.20
CA ALA A 85 -4.25 13.28 13.91
C ALA A 85 -5.23 12.65 12.91
N LYS A 86 -4.96 12.86 11.62
CA LYS A 86 -5.80 12.39 10.53
C LYS A 86 -5.00 11.73 9.41
N ILE A 87 -5.51 10.63 8.86
CA ILE A 87 -4.98 10.02 7.64
C ILE A 87 -6.09 9.97 6.59
N LEU A 88 -5.81 10.52 5.42
CA LEU A 88 -6.70 10.53 4.27
C LEU A 88 -6.06 9.70 3.15
N ILE A 89 -6.69 8.60 2.76
CA ILE A 89 -6.29 7.77 1.64
C ILE A 89 -7.35 7.88 0.55
N GLY A 90 -6.96 8.39 -0.63
CA GLY A 90 -7.84 8.55 -1.78
C GLY A 90 -8.24 7.24 -2.46
N ASP A 91 -8.77 7.38 -3.66
CA ASP A 91 -9.26 6.28 -4.47
C ASP A 91 -8.14 5.58 -5.25
N ASN A 92 -8.31 4.30 -5.55
CA ASN A 92 -7.43 3.51 -6.41
C ASN A 92 -5.99 3.46 -5.89
N VAL A 93 -5.77 3.55 -4.57
CA VAL A 93 -4.42 3.53 -3.97
C VAL A 93 -3.92 2.08 -3.82
N LEU A 94 -2.64 1.86 -4.07
CA LEU A 94 -1.94 0.62 -3.76
C LEU A 94 -0.96 0.83 -2.62
N ILE A 95 -1.08 0.05 -1.56
CA ILE A 95 -0.20 0.04 -0.40
C ILE A 95 0.47 -1.32 -0.34
N SER A 96 1.77 -1.38 -0.60
CA SER A 96 2.53 -2.63 -0.63
C SER A 96 2.94 -3.10 0.78
N PRO A 97 3.46 -4.33 0.93
CA PRO A 97 3.83 -4.86 2.25
C PRO A 97 4.90 -4.02 2.97
N GLY A 98 4.77 -3.90 4.30
CA GLY A 98 5.75 -3.19 5.13
C GLY A 98 5.63 -1.66 5.09
N VAL A 99 4.66 -1.11 4.36
CA VAL A 99 4.40 0.34 4.37
C VAL A 99 3.91 0.77 5.76
N ARG A 100 4.51 1.85 6.28
CA ARG A 100 4.16 2.43 7.58
C ARG A 100 3.81 3.90 7.42
N ILE A 101 2.59 4.26 7.80
CA ILE A 101 2.05 5.62 7.75
C ILE A 101 1.67 6.03 9.17
N LEU A 102 2.39 7.00 9.72
CA LEU A 102 2.21 7.45 11.11
C LEU A 102 1.97 8.95 11.14
N ALA A 103 0.74 9.35 11.47
CA ALA A 103 0.32 10.75 11.55
C ALA A 103 0.17 11.21 13.00
N ALA A 104 0.67 12.40 13.30
CA ALA A 104 0.40 13.19 14.50
C ALA A 104 -0.22 14.56 14.17
N GLU A 105 -0.38 14.91 12.89
CA GLU A 105 -1.17 16.07 12.43
C GLU A 105 -2.09 15.64 11.28
N GLU A 106 -1.54 15.50 10.07
CA GLU A 106 -2.28 15.03 8.92
C GLU A 106 -1.36 14.44 7.85
N ILE A 107 -1.71 13.25 7.35
CA ILE A 107 -1.12 12.67 6.15
C ILE A 107 -2.21 12.48 5.10
N SER A 108 -2.07 13.18 3.97
CA SER A 108 -2.98 13.10 2.82
C SER A 108 -2.33 12.35 1.67
N ILE A 109 -2.96 11.27 1.20
CA ILE A 109 -2.56 10.47 0.05
C ILE A 109 -3.64 10.59 -1.02
N GLY A 110 -3.28 11.16 -2.17
CA GLY A 110 -4.18 11.38 -3.29
C GLY A 110 -4.57 10.10 -4.02
N ASN A 111 -5.46 10.25 -5.00
CA ASN A 111 -5.93 9.13 -5.79
C ASN A 111 -4.79 8.52 -6.62
N ASN A 112 -4.92 7.27 -7.02
CA ASN A 112 -4.01 6.59 -7.94
C ASN A 112 -2.57 6.42 -7.41
N VAL A 113 -2.28 6.79 -6.16
CA VAL A 113 -0.94 6.70 -5.56
C VAL A 113 -0.52 5.23 -5.40
N MET A 114 0.76 4.97 -5.65
CA MET A 114 1.39 3.68 -5.41
C MET A 114 2.50 3.81 -4.38
N LEU A 115 2.35 3.12 -3.26
CA LEU A 115 3.39 2.97 -2.26
C LEU A 115 4.01 1.57 -2.41
N ALA A 116 5.27 1.52 -2.82
CA ALA A 116 6.02 0.27 -2.87
C ALA A 116 6.39 -0.20 -1.46
N SER A 117 6.96 -1.41 -1.36
CA SER A 117 7.20 -2.05 -0.08
C SER A 117 8.06 -1.20 0.85
N ASN A 118 7.90 -1.35 2.17
CA ASN A 118 8.76 -0.73 3.19
C ASN A 118 8.85 0.81 3.15
N VAL A 119 7.94 1.50 2.46
CA VAL A 119 7.86 2.98 2.51
C VAL A 119 7.48 3.43 3.92
N TYR A 120 8.17 4.44 4.43
CA TYR A 120 7.90 5.05 5.73
C TYR A 120 7.47 6.51 5.55
N ILE A 121 6.29 6.88 6.06
CA ILE A 121 5.75 8.23 5.99
C ILE A 121 5.42 8.67 7.41
N SER A 122 6.04 9.77 7.85
CA SER A 122 5.75 10.33 9.17
C SER A 122 5.79 11.84 9.18
N ASP A 123 4.71 12.45 9.65
CA ASP A 123 4.52 13.89 9.71
C ASP A 123 5.01 14.53 11.02
N SER A 124 5.77 13.80 11.85
CA SER A 124 6.21 14.26 13.17
C SER A 124 7.61 13.82 13.54
N ASP A 125 8.25 14.60 14.41
CA ASP A 125 9.50 14.21 15.08
C ASP A 125 9.28 13.22 16.23
N TRP A 126 8.03 12.97 16.64
CA TRP A 126 7.58 12.11 17.76
C TRP A 126 8.00 12.57 19.15
N HIS A 127 9.19 13.14 19.30
CA HIS A 127 9.70 13.71 20.54
C HIS A 127 10.14 15.16 20.31
N ASN A 128 9.92 16.03 21.30
CA ASN A 128 10.49 17.37 21.29
C ASN A 128 12.03 17.31 21.35
N VAL A 129 12.72 18.36 20.87
CA VAL A 129 14.19 18.44 20.86
C VAL A 129 14.79 18.51 22.28
N TYR A 130 14.13 19.23 23.19
CA TYR A 130 14.63 19.45 24.55
C TYR A 130 13.82 18.67 25.58
N ASP A 131 12.49 18.62 25.44
CA ASP A 131 11.60 17.89 26.34
C ASP A 131 11.17 16.54 25.74
N ARG A 132 12.04 15.53 25.85
CA ARG A 132 11.88 14.23 25.16
C ARG A 132 10.66 13.41 25.63
N ILE A 133 10.08 13.72 26.79
CA ILE A 133 8.87 13.06 27.30
C ILE A 133 7.58 13.68 26.75
N LYS A 134 7.64 14.90 26.21
CA LYS A 134 6.51 15.53 25.54
C LYS A 134 6.33 14.97 24.13
N THR A 135 5.23 14.26 23.92
CA THR A 135 4.87 13.61 22.66
C THR A 135 3.46 13.98 22.20
N PRO A 136 3.22 14.14 20.89
CA PRO A 136 4.21 14.08 19.82
C PRO A 136 5.11 15.32 19.78
N GLY A 137 6.24 15.19 19.09
CA GLY A 137 7.15 16.30 18.78
C GLY A 137 6.55 17.27 17.77
N LYS A 138 7.38 18.12 17.17
CA LYS A 138 6.91 19.05 16.13
C LYS A 138 6.39 18.25 14.93
N SER A 139 5.14 18.51 14.58
CA SER A 139 4.49 17.94 13.40
C SER A 139 4.33 18.97 12.29
N LYS A 140 4.22 18.50 11.05
CA LYS A 140 3.83 19.29 9.89
C LYS A 140 3.21 18.37 8.85
N LYS A 141 1.99 18.67 8.41
CA LYS A 141 1.24 17.91 7.40
C LYS A 141 2.09 17.43 6.20
N ILE A 142 1.86 16.19 5.78
CA ILE A 142 2.40 15.62 4.54
C ILE A 142 1.29 15.50 3.49
N ILE A 143 1.61 15.85 2.25
CA ILE A 143 0.70 15.70 1.10
C ILE A 143 1.41 14.87 0.02
N ILE A 144 0.81 13.77 -0.39
CA ILE A 144 1.23 13.00 -1.56
C ILE A 144 0.12 13.18 -2.60
N LYS A 145 0.38 13.97 -3.65
CA LYS A 145 -0.63 14.26 -4.67
C LYS A 145 -0.91 13.04 -5.54
N GLU A 146 -1.95 13.20 -6.36
CA GLU A 146 -2.47 12.17 -7.24
C GLU A 146 -1.39 11.50 -8.11
N ASN A 147 -1.49 10.18 -8.26
CA ASN A 147 -0.69 9.37 -9.16
C ASN A 147 0.83 9.42 -8.89
N ALA A 148 1.24 9.92 -7.72
CA ALA A 148 2.63 9.80 -7.30
C ALA A 148 3.00 8.33 -7.04
N TRP A 149 4.24 7.97 -7.34
CA TRP A 149 4.78 6.64 -7.09
C TRP A 149 5.98 6.72 -6.14
N ILE A 150 5.84 6.10 -4.97
CA ILE A 150 6.87 6.09 -3.93
C ILE A 150 7.60 4.75 -3.98
N GLY A 151 8.87 4.77 -4.39
CA GLY A 151 9.73 3.60 -4.55
C GLY A 151 10.05 2.91 -3.23
N GLU A 152 10.38 1.62 -3.33
CA GLU A 152 10.56 0.73 -2.18
C GLU A 152 11.57 1.28 -1.17
N GLY A 153 11.26 1.21 0.13
CA GLY A 153 12.15 1.64 1.20
C GLY A 153 12.35 3.15 1.35
N SER A 154 11.64 3.97 0.57
CA SER A 154 11.74 5.43 0.66
C SER A 154 11.13 5.96 1.96
N LYS A 155 11.67 7.07 2.45
CA LYS A 155 11.23 7.76 3.67
C LYS A 155 10.78 9.17 3.36
N ILE A 156 9.57 9.53 3.78
CA ILE A 156 8.98 10.86 3.58
C ILE A 156 8.92 11.59 4.93
N SER A 157 9.62 12.71 5.02
CA SER A 157 9.71 13.53 6.23
C SER A 157 8.51 14.46 6.38
N LYS A 158 8.26 14.89 7.61
CA LYS A 158 7.21 15.87 7.92
C LYS A 158 7.27 17.11 7.04
N GLY A 159 6.09 17.64 6.71
CA GLY A 159 5.97 18.89 5.98
C GLY A 159 6.21 18.84 4.50
N VAL A 160 6.47 17.65 3.93
CA VAL A 160 6.74 17.45 2.51
C VAL A 160 5.43 17.35 1.72
N THR A 161 5.38 18.06 0.60
CA THR A 161 4.43 17.85 -0.49
C THR A 161 5.11 17.15 -1.66
N ILE A 162 4.61 15.98 -2.06
CA ILE A 162 5.04 15.27 -3.27
C ILE A 162 4.05 15.57 -4.39
N GLY A 163 4.56 16.13 -5.49
CA GLY A 163 3.77 16.55 -6.64
C GLY A 163 3.08 15.42 -7.40
N ALA A 164 2.09 15.80 -8.19
CA ALA A 164 1.28 14.87 -8.98
C ALA A 164 2.14 14.19 -10.05
N ASN A 165 1.86 12.91 -10.32
CA ASN A 165 2.62 12.03 -11.23
C ASN A 165 4.09 11.82 -10.86
N SER A 166 4.61 12.45 -9.81
CA SER A 166 6.03 12.40 -9.48
C SER A 166 6.45 11.04 -8.94
N ILE A 167 7.70 10.67 -9.22
CA ILE A 167 8.28 9.37 -8.83
C ILE A 167 9.41 9.61 -7.83
N ILE A 168 9.36 8.88 -6.73
CA ILE A 168 10.45 8.78 -5.76
C ILE A 168 11.19 7.47 -6.00
N GLY A 169 12.48 7.53 -6.33
CA GLY A 169 13.32 6.36 -6.52
C GLY A 169 13.47 5.54 -5.25
N LEU A 170 13.79 4.25 -5.40
CA LEU A 170 13.98 3.32 -4.27
C LEU A 170 14.98 3.84 -3.23
N GLY A 171 14.70 3.59 -1.95
CA GLY A 171 15.58 3.92 -0.82
C GLY A 171 15.78 5.41 -0.56
N SER A 172 15.00 6.29 -1.17
CA SER A 172 15.24 7.74 -1.09
C SER A 172 14.78 8.35 0.23
N ILE A 173 15.44 9.43 0.68
CA ILE A 173 15.01 10.22 1.84
C ILE A 173 14.52 11.58 1.35
N VAL A 174 13.21 11.81 1.44
CA VAL A 174 12.57 13.05 0.99
C VAL A 174 12.41 13.99 2.18
N THR A 175 13.10 15.12 2.14
CA THR A 175 13.12 16.14 3.20
C THR A 175 12.61 17.51 2.76
N SER A 176 12.22 17.65 1.49
CA SER A 176 11.72 18.88 0.89
C SER A 176 10.65 18.56 -0.14
N ASP A 177 9.84 19.57 -0.48
CA ASP A 177 8.78 19.45 -1.48
C ASP A 177 9.33 19.03 -2.84
N ILE A 178 8.50 18.28 -3.58
CA ILE A 178 8.80 17.78 -4.91
C ILE A 178 7.73 18.33 -5.87
N PRO A 179 8.12 19.06 -6.93
CA PRO A 179 7.17 19.55 -7.93
C PRO A 179 6.44 18.41 -8.66
N ASP A 180 5.35 18.74 -9.34
CA ASP A 180 4.60 17.81 -10.19
C ASP A 180 5.45 17.36 -11.38
N ASN A 181 5.21 16.14 -11.87
CA ASN A 181 5.87 15.56 -13.05
C ASN A 181 7.40 15.48 -12.94
N LYS A 182 7.93 15.19 -11.75
CA LYS A 182 9.36 15.06 -11.49
C LYS A 182 9.74 13.67 -11.00
N ILE A 183 10.97 13.28 -11.25
CA ILE A 183 11.58 12.08 -10.70
C ILE A 183 12.69 12.51 -9.75
N TYR A 184 12.61 12.12 -8.49
CA TYR A 184 13.60 12.40 -7.47
C TYR A 184 14.16 11.09 -6.90
N ALA A 185 15.44 11.05 -6.57
CA ALA A 185 16.05 9.90 -5.90
C ALA A 185 17.25 10.29 -5.05
N GLY A 186 17.64 9.41 -4.11
CA GLY A 186 18.85 9.54 -3.30
C GLY A 186 18.58 9.95 -1.85
N ASN A 187 19.67 10.20 -1.11
CA ASN A 187 19.63 10.61 0.30
C ASN A 187 20.57 11.81 0.54
N PRO A 188 20.05 13.04 0.71
CA PRO A 188 18.65 13.42 0.50
C PRO A 188 18.25 13.28 -0.98
N ALA A 189 16.95 13.13 -1.24
CA ALA A 189 16.41 12.98 -2.58
C ALA A 189 16.65 14.26 -3.39
N LYS A 190 17.21 14.12 -4.59
CA LYS A 190 17.45 15.21 -5.53
C LYS A 190 16.75 14.92 -6.85
N GLU A 191 16.44 15.97 -7.61
CA GLU A 191 15.88 15.82 -8.94
C GLU A 191 16.82 15.00 -9.83
N ILE A 192 16.26 14.00 -10.51
CA ILE A 192 16.95 13.17 -11.49
C ILE A 192 16.58 13.62 -12.91
N LYS A 193 15.27 13.81 -13.15
CA LYS A 193 14.74 14.32 -14.41
C LYS A 193 13.26 14.70 -14.31
N SER A 194 12.77 15.43 -15.30
CA SER A 194 11.34 15.63 -15.54
C SER A 194 10.71 14.40 -16.21
N ILE A 195 9.42 14.22 -15.94
CA ILE A 195 8.53 13.33 -16.70
C ILE A 195 8.10 14.07 -17.96
N ASP A 196 8.13 13.35 -19.08
CA ASP A 196 7.65 13.83 -20.37
C ASP A 196 6.12 13.92 -20.36
N ILE A 197 5.60 15.15 -20.32
CA ILE A 197 4.16 15.43 -20.16
C ILE A 197 3.35 15.18 -21.44
N ASP A 198 4.02 15.08 -22.59
CA ASP A 198 3.35 14.82 -23.88
C ASP A 198 2.99 13.34 -24.02
N LYS A 199 3.57 12.48 -23.18
CA LYS A 199 3.23 11.06 -23.13
C LYS A 199 2.03 10.82 -22.23
N LYS A 200 1.03 10.13 -22.76
CA LYS A 200 -0.13 9.67 -21.99
C LYS A 200 0.32 8.76 -20.84
N ILE A 201 0.03 9.18 -19.61
CA ILE A 201 0.20 8.37 -18.41
C ILE A 201 -1.10 7.60 -18.15
N ARG A 202 -0.98 6.26 -18.06
CA ARG A 202 -2.08 5.44 -17.53
C ARG A 202 -2.04 5.45 -16.01
N LYS A 203 -3.20 5.59 -15.38
CA LYS A 203 -3.37 5.64 -13.93
C LYS A 203 -4.00 4.36 -13.42
N ARG A 204 -4.05 4.20 -12.09
CA ARG A 204 -4.69 3.03 -11.47
C ARG A 204 -6.20 2.99 -11.70
N GLU A 205 -6.87 4.13 -11.77
CA GLU A 205 -8.30 4.21 -12.09
C GLU A 205 -8.66 3.56 -13.42
N ASP A 206 -7.74 3.57 -14.40
CA ASP A 206 -7.92 2.89 -15.69
C ASP A 206 -8.12 1.37 -15.54
N LEU A 207 -7.72 0.78 -14.41
CA LEU A 207 -7.98 -0.64 -14.11
C LEU A 207 -9.44 -0.90 -13.73
N PHE A 208 -10.21 0.13 -13.34
CA PHE A 208 -11.56 0.00 -12.80
C PHE A 208 -12.64 0.59 -13.70
N ILE A 209 -12.27 1.18 -14.86
CA ILE A 209 -13.23 1.77 -15.82
C ILE A 209 -14.14 0.71 -16.45
N SER A 210 -13.64 -0.50 -16.68
CA SER A 210 -14.42 -1.60 -17.25
C SER A 210 -14.76 -2.64 -16.18
N ASP A 211 -16.01 -3.10 -16.15
CA ASP A 211 -16.43 -4.31 -15.41
C ASP A 211 -15.62 -5.57 -15.79
N ASP A 212 -14.84 -5.46 -16.87
CA ASP A 212 -13.98 -6.52 -17.37
C ASP A 212 -12.79 -6.81 -16.46
N TYR A 213 -12.29 -5.88 -15.62
CA TYR A 213 -11.09 -6.18 -14.82
C TYR A 213 -11.31 -7.33 -13.84
N ASN A 214 -12.38 -7.27 -13.03
CA ASN A 214 -12.70 -8.35 -12.08
C ASN A 214 -13.03 -9.66 -12.81
N LYS A 215 -13.67 -9.57 -13.97
CA LYS A 215 -14.02 -10.74 -14.81
C LYS A 215 -12.77 -11.37 -15.41
N LEU A 216 -11.87 -10.55 -15.96
CA LEU A 216 -10.57 -10.93 -16.51
C LEU A 216 -9.69 -11.55 -15.43
N MET A 217 -9.57 -10.93 -14.26
CA MET A 217 -8.77 -11.49 -13.15
C MET A 217 -9.32 -12.85 -12.70
N ARG A 218 -10.64 -13.03 -12.62
CA ARG A 218 -11.25 -14.34 -12.32
C ARG A 218 -11.01 -15.35 -13.43
N TYR A 219 -11.11 -14.94 -14.70
CA TYR A 219 -10.85 -15.79 -15.85
C TYR A 219 -9.39 -16.27 -15.86
N LEU A 220 -8.43 -15.35 -15.73
CA LEU A 220 -7.00 -15.65 -15.66
C LEU A 220 -6.70 -16.60 -14.49
N LEU A 221 -7.26 -16.33 -13.30
CA LEU A 221 -7.08 -17.22 -12.15
C LEU A 221 -7.64 -18.62 -12.40
N LYS A 222 -8.80 -18.72 -13.06
CA LYS A 222 -9.40 -20.01 -13.41
C LYS A 222 -8.53 -20.77 -14.42
N GLU A 223 -8.02 -20.08 -15.43
CA GLU A 223 -7.11 -20.65 -16.43
C GLU A 223 -5.79 -21.11 -15.82
N ASP A 224 -5.18 -20.32 -14.93
CA ASP A 224 -3.92 -20.65 -14.26
C ASP A 224 -4.04 -21.92 -13.39
N LEU A 225 -5.20 -22.09 -12.74
CA LEU A 225 -5.46 -23.18 -11.80
C LEU A 225 -6.20 -24.36 -12.43
N LYS A 226 -6.54 -24.34 -13.74
CA LYS A 226 -7.42 -25.35 -14.38
C LYS A 226 -6.91 -26.78 -14.29
N ASN A 227 -5.59 -26.95 -14.22
CA ASN A 227 -4.94 -28.27 -14.17
C ASN A 227 -4.60 -28.71 -12.73
N ASN A 228 -5.04 -27.97 -11.71
CA ASN A 228 -4.78 -28.33 -10.31
C ASN A 228 -5.87 -29.24 -9.77
N SER A 229 -5.47 -30.31 -9.08
CA SER A 229 -6.39 -31.22 -8.38
C SER A 229 -6.16 -31.19 -6.88
N PHE A 230 -7.21 -31.51 -6.11
CA PHE A 230 -7.14 -31.51 -4.65
C PHE A 230 -6.07 -32.50 -4.13
N LEU A 231 -6.03 -33.72 -4.66
CA LEU A 231 -5.04 -34.73 -4.27
C LEU A 231 -3.61 -34.30 -4.63
N SER A 232 -3.41 -33.69 -5.81
CA SER A 232 -2.10 -33.18 -6.21
C SER A 232 -1.62 -32.06 -5.28
N TRP A 233 -2.52 -31.17 -4.90
CA TRP A 233 -2.24 -30.10 -3.93
C TRP A 233 -1.92 -30.66 -2.54
N VAL A 234 -2.72 -31.57 -2.00
CA VAL A 234 -2.44 -32.20 -0.69
C VAL A 234 -1.09 -32.91 -0.70
N ARG A 235 -0.76 -33.63 -1.79
CA ARG A 235 0.57 -34.21 -1.96
C ARG A 235 1.67 -33.16 -1.91
N THR A 236 1.51 -31.99 -2.53
CA THR A 236 2.53 -30.92 -2.49
C THR A 236 2.77 -30.37 -1.09
N LEU A 237 1.78 -30.47 -0.18
CA LEU A 237 1.92 -30.05 1.21
C LEU A 237 2.64 -31.08 2.08
N ILE A 238 2.38 -32.37 1.86
CA ILE A 238 2.88 -33.46 2.71
C ILE A 238 4.21 -34.02 2.17
N PHE A 239 4.34 -34.15 0.85
CA PHE A 239 5.50 -34.74 0.16
C PHE A 239 5.94 -33.86 -1.01
N PRO A 240 6.54 -32.67 -0.74
CA PRO A 240 6.97 -31.75 -1.78
C PRO A 240 8.11 -32.33 -2.63
N LYS A 241 8.07 -32.12 -3.94
CA LYS A 241 9.08 -32.54 -4.91
C LYS A 241 9.66 -31.32 -5.66
N LYS A 242 10.86 -31.48 -6.23
CA LYS A 242 11.48 -30.43 -7.05
C LYS A 242 10.57 -30.07 -8.23
N GLY A 243 10.16 -28.80 -8.32
CA GLY A 243 9.24 -28.29 -9.35
C GLY A 243 7.76 -28.24 -8.93
N ASP A 244 7.44 -28.63 -7.69
CA ASP A 244 6.14 -28.29 -7.09
C ASP A 244 5.96 -26.78 -6.94
#